data_AF-A0A0Q4US97-F1
#
_entry.id   AF-A0A0Q4US97-F1
#
_cell.length_a   1.000
_cell.length_b   1.000
_cell.length_c   1.000
_cell.angle_alpha   90.00
_cell.angle_beta   90.00
_cell.angle_gamma   90.00
#
_symmetry.space_group_name_H-M   'P 1'
#
loop_
_entity.id
_entity.type
_entity.pdbx_description
1 polymer ?
#
loop_
_entity_poly.entity_id
_entity_poly.type
_entity_poly.pdbx_seq_one_letter_code
_entity_poly.pdbx_strand_id
1 'polypeptide(L)'
;MLGGAARGSAASKSLRSAGLVNAFGAPTDDGSTITSLPETPSAVVRVEARHRGGVSMWGTWSRDGVSLVRGGVALPALLSNGVDDLVRLDVLPTGLAIGRLVGWLGLPPTWRFGTRTVTLASAVLDGRIDDPDSVRQTSPITDDEFARSWSSGHWAEVWGYGEASERGFRIVTSPGGAFERTLDTANGMSELRPVSNERVMHLLVGMYVGS
;
A
#
# COMPACT_ATOMS: atom_id res chain seq x y z
N MET A 1 -1.89 -34.81 -7.83
CA MET A 1 -1.40 -34.93 -9.23
C MET A 1 -2.38 -34.26 -10.16
N LEU A 2 -1.93 -33.31 -11.00
CA LEU A 2 -2.77 -32.74 -12.07
C LEU A 2 -2.92 -33.75 -13.22
N GLY A 3 -4.14 -33.90 -13.75
CA GLY A 3 -4.43 -34.77 -14.91
C GLY A 3 -3.78 -34.27 -16.22
N GLY A 4 -3.64 -35.14 -17.22
CA GLY A 4 -2.92 -34.85 -18.47
C GLY A 4 -3.43 -33.62 -19.24
N ALA A 5 -4.75 -33.38 -19.25
CA ALA A 5 -5.36 -32.20 -19.87
C ALA A 5 -4.99 -30.89 -19.14
N ALA A 6 -4.88 -30.92 -17.81
CA ALA A 6 -4.47 -29.76 -17.03
C ALA A 6 -3.01 -29.39 -17.29
N ARG A 7 -2.11 -30.37 -17.47
CA ARG A 7 -0.67 -30.16 -17.74
C ARG A 7 -0.38 -29.49 -19.10
N GLY A 8 -1.30 -29.63 -20.07
CA GLY A 8 -1.18 -29.04 -21.41
C GLY A 8 -1.81 -27.66 -21.56
N SER A 9 -2.49 -27.17 -20.52
CA SER A 9 -3.19 -25.87 -20.54
C SER A 9 -2.22 -24.69 -20.74
N ALA A 10 -2.74 -23.58 -21.28
CA ALA A 10 -1.97 -22.34 -21.40
C ALA A 10 -1.41 -21.88 -20.04
N ALA A 11 -2.20 -21.98 -18.97
CA ALA A 11 -1.77 -21.67 -17.61
C ALA A 11 -0.59 -22.54 -17.14
N SER A 12 -0.63 -23.86 -17.37
CA SER A 12 0.48 -24.75 -17.00
C SER A 12 1.76 -24.47 -17.82
N LYS A 13 1.62 -24.08 -19.09
CA LYS A 13 2.76 -23.66 -19.91
C LYS A 13 3.37 -22.36 -19.38
N SER A 14 2.55 -21.38 -19.02
CA SER A 14 3.01 -20.12 -18.45
C SER A 14 3.72 -20.31 -17.10
N LEU A 15 3.18 -21.15 -16.20
CA LEU A 15 3.82 -21.47 -14.94
C LEU A 15 5.17 -22.18 -15.13
N ARG A 16 5.27 -23.07 -16.13
CA ARG A 16 6.53 -23.76 -16.45
C ARG A 16 7.55 -22.81 -17.05
N SER A 17 7.15 -21.92 -17.97
CA SER A 17 8.05 -20.90 -18.52
C SER A 17 8.54 -19.92 -17.47
N ALA A 18 7.74 -19.68 -16.42
CA ALA A 18 8.12 -18.88 -15.27
C ALA A 18 8.95 -19.66 -14.23
N GLY A 19 9.24 -20.95 -14.46
CA GLY A 19 10.03 -21.78 -13.53
C GLY A 19 9.31 -22.19 -12.24
N LEU A 20 7.98 -21.98 -12.14
CA LEU A 20 7.22 -22.26 -10.92
C LEU A 20 6.77 -23.72 -10.81
N VAL A 21 6.71 -24.44 -11.93
CA VAL A 21 6.41 -25.87 -11.98
C VAL A 21 7.37 -26.59 -12.92
N ASN A 22 7.71 -27.83 -12.60
CA ASN A 22 8.59 -28.66 -13.41
C ASN A 22 7.86 -29.24 -14.65
N ALA A 23 8.59 -30.05 -15.44
CA ALA A 23 8.05 -30.70 -16.63
C ALA A 23 6.82 -31.59 -16.35
N PHE A 24 6.70 -32.13 -15.14
CA PHE A 24 5.61 -33.00 -14.71
C PHE A 24 4.44 -32.24 -14.07
N GLY A 25 4.56 -30.93 -13.91
CA GLY A 25 3.55 -30.07 -13.28
C GLY A 25 3.56 -30.11 -11.75
N ALA A 26 4.63 -30.60 -11.13
CA ALA A 26 4.86 -30.42 -9.70
C ALA A 26 5.52 -29.06 -9.45
N PRO A 27 5.22 -28.37 -8.33
CA PRO A 27 5.84 -27.09 -8.00
C PRO A 27 7.36 -27.24 -7.83
N THR A 28 8.10 -26.22 -8.25
CA THR A 28 9.52 -26.06 -7.91
C THR A 28 9.66 -25.54 -6.48
N ASP A 29 10.88 -25.30 -6.00
CA ASP A 29 11.09 -24.70 -4.67
C ASP A 29 10.45 -23.31 -4.57
N ASP A 30 10.62 -22.48 -5.61
CA ASP A 30 9.97 -21.16 -5.72
C ASP A 30 8.45 -21.29 -5.81
N GLY A 31 7.94 -22.22 -6.63
CA GLY A 31 6.51 -22.49 -6.73
C GLY A 31 5.90 -22.92 -5.40
N SER A 32 6.61 -23.78 -4.66
CA SER A 32 6.20 -24.27 -3.35
C SER A 32 6.26 -23.17 -2.30
N THR A 33 7.25 -22.28 -2.38
CA THR A 33 7.38 -21.11 -1.48
C THR A 33 6.22 -20.15 -1.69
N ILE A 34 5.90 -19.82 -2.94
CA ILE A 34 4.78 -18.93 -3.29
C ILE A 34 3.44 -19.52 -2.81
N THR A 35 3.23 -20.83 -2.93
CA THR A 35 1.96 -21.44 -2.50
C THR A 35 1.88 -21.68 -1.00
N SER A 36 2.99 -21.96 -0.31
CA SER A 36 2.98 -22.35 1.12
C SER A 36 3.06 -21.17 2.10
N LEU A 37 3.69 -20.06 1.71
CA LEU A 37 3.80 -18.87 2.59
C LEU A 37 2.43 -18.31 3.00
N PRO A 38 1.42 -18.20 2.11
CA PRO A 38 0.08 -17.76 2.49
C PRO A 38 -0.67 -18.71 3.42
N GLU A 39 -0.35 -20.01 3.43
CA GLU A 39 -1.09 -21.01 4.21
C GLU A 39 -0.73 -20.96 5.70
N THR A 40 0.53 -20.68 6.02
CA THR A 40 1.05 -20.69 7.40
C THR A 40 2.07 -19.56 7.61
N PRO A 41 1.67 -18.28 7.46
CA PRO A 41 2.54 -17.14 7.70
C PRO A 41 2.77 -16.92 9.21
N SER A 42 3.96 -16.47 9.59
CA SER A 42 4.21 -15.93 10.94
C SER A 42 3.86 -14.45 11.04
N ALA A 43 3.87 -13.72 9.92
CA ALA A 43 3.42 -12.34 9.85
C ALA A 43 2.74 -12.04 8.50
N VAL A 44 1.63 -11.32 8.56
CA VAL A 44 0.91 -10.82 7.38
C VAL A 44 0.79 -9.31 7.51
N VAL A 45 1.20 -8.60 6.45
CA VAL A 45 1.04 -7.15 6.34
C VAL A 45 0.23 -6.83 5.11
N ARG A 46 -0.74 -5.94 5.25
CA ARG A 46 -1.59 -5.44 4.16
C ARG A 46 -1.49 -3.95 4.14
N VAL A 47 -1.41 -3.38 2.95
CA VAL A 47 -1.40 -1.95 2.71
C VAL A 47 -2.31 -1.69 1.52
N GLU A 48 -3.16 -0.68 1.63
CA GLU A 48 -4.05 -0.27 0.57
C GLU A 48 -3.97 1.25 0.42
N ALA A 49 -4.00 1.69 -0.83
CA ALA A 49 -4.06 3.08 -1.19
C ALA A 49 -5.29 3.37 -2.05
N ARG A 50 -5.92 4.51 -1.81
CA ARG A 50 -7.13 4.97 -2.50
C ARG A 50 -6.91 6.38 -3.06
N HIS A 51 -7.27 6.57 -4.32
CA HIS A 51 -7.27 7.84 -5.02
C HIS A 51 -8.23 7.80 -6.22
N ARG A 52 -9.08 8.82 -6.37
CA ARG A 52 -10.04 9.00 -7.47
C ARG A 52 -10.93 7.76 -7.71
N GLY A 53 -11.40 7.13 -6.64
CA GLY A 53 -12.13 5.85 -6.70
C GLY A 53 -11.28 4.63 -7.11
N GLY A 54 -10.02 4.83 -7.53
CA GLY A 54 -9.06 3.77 -7.76
C GLY A 54 -8.47 3.25 -6.45
N VAL A 55 -8.24 1.93 -6.40
CA VAL A 55 -7.67 1.25 -5.24
C VAL A 55 -6.47 0.43 -5.68
N SER A 56 -5.36 0.53 -4.94
CA SER A 56 -4.22 -0.35 -5.08
C SER A 56 -3.92 -1.04 -3.77
N MET A 57 -3.60 -2.32 -3.83
CA MET A 57 -3.27 -3.13 -2.65
C MET A 57 -1.89 -3.73 -2.79
N TRP A 58 -1.14 -3.68 -1.70
CA TRP A 58 0.13 -4.36 -1.52
C TRP A 58 0.08 -5.17 -0.22
N GLY A 59 0.91 -6.20 -0.13
CA GLY A 59 0.97 -6.97 1.10
C GLY A 59 2.05 -8.02 1.07
N THR A 60 2.26 -8.63 2.23
CA THR A 60 3.27 -9.65 2.41
C THR A 60 2.79 -10.77 3.31
N TRP A 61 3.21 -11.99 2.99
CA TRP A 61 3.16 -13.16 3.87
C TRP A 61 4.59 -13.56 4.19
N SER A 62 4.95 -13.54 5.47
CA SER A 62 6.33 -13.77 5.90
C SER A 62 6.42 -14.97 6.84
N ARG A 63 7.49 -15.75 6.69
CA ARG A 63 7.88 -16.84 7.58
C ARG A 63 9.39 -17.07 7.46
N ASP A 64 10.07 -17.31 8.57
CA ASP A 64 11.50 -17.68 8.63
C ASP A 64 12.44 -16.71 7.87
N GLY A 65 12.13 -15.40 7.92
CA GLY A 65 12.94 -14.35 7.29
C GLY A 65 12.74 -14.20 5.77
N VAL A 66 11.82 -14.97 5.18
CA VAL A 66 11.40 -14.88 3.77
C VAL A 66 9.98 -14.34 3.71
N SER A 67 9.71 -13.52 2.71
CA SER A 67 8.42 -12.88 2.48
C SER A 67 7.99 -13.04 1.03
N LEU A 68 6.77 -13.51 0.82
CA LEU A 68 6.06 -13.37 -0.45
C LEU A 68 5.43 -11.98 -0.45
N VAL A 69 5.83 -11.14 -1.39
CA VAL A 69 5.28 -9.81 -1.61
C VAL A 69 4.31 -9.86 -2.78
N ARG A 70 3.11 -9.34 -2.56
CA ARG A 70 2.12 -9.10 -3.61
C ARG A 70 1.92 -7.61 -3.77
N GLY A 71 1.97 -7.11 -5.00
CA GLY A 71 1.72 -5.69 -5.26
C GLY A 71 0.87 -5.41 -6.49
N GLY A 72 -0.04 -4.47 -6.35
CA GLY A 72 -0.65 -3.74 -7.46
C GLY A 72 0.20 -2.53 -7.88
N VAL A 73 -0.46 -1.50 -8.40
CA VAL A 73 0.14 -0.24 -8.87
C VAL A 73 0.79 0.52 -7.71
N ALA A 74 1.99 1.08 -7.86
CA ALA A 74 2.61 1.93 -6.85
C ALA A 74 1.84 3.25 -6.67
N LEU A 75 1.88 3.88 -5.49
CA LEU A 75 1.12 5.10 -5.19
C LEU A 75 1.36 6.24 -6.20
N PRO A 76 2.60 6.56 -6.63
CA PRO A 76 2.82 7.61 -7.62
C PRO A 76 2.14 7.34 -8.97
N ALA A 77 2.09 6.06 -9.37
CA ALA A 77 1.39 5.66 -10.58
C ALA A 77 -0.13 5.72 -10.39
N LEU A 78 -0.66 5.32 -9.23
CA LEU A 78 -2.08 5.47 -8.90
C LEU A 78 -2.52 6.95 -8.95
N LEU A 79 -1.73 7.86 -8.36
CA LEU A 79 -1.96 9.31 -8.41
C LEU A 79 -1.94 9.89 -9.84
N SER A 80 -1.28 9.20 -10.77
CA SER A 80 -1.23 9.58 -12.20
C SER A 80 -2.32 8.89 -13.04
N ASN A 81 -3.32 8.26 -12.40
CA ASN A 81 -4.35 7.41 -13.02
C ASN A 81 -3.77 6.22 -13.78
N GLY A 82 -2.61 5.73 -13.36
CA GLY A 82 -2.00 4.52 -13.88
C GLY A 82 -2.86 3.31 -13.54
N VAL A 83 -3.17 2.50 -14.55
CA VAL A 83 -3.83 1.20 -14.39
C VAL A 83 -2.79 0.12 -14.68
N ASP A 84 -2.74 -0.91 -13.85
CA ASP A 84 -1.99 -2.12 -14.12
C ASP A 84 -2.85 -3.32 -13.74
N ASP A 85 -3.21 -4.11 -14.74
CA ASP A 85 -3.97 -5.35 -14.54
C ASP A 85 -3.05 -6.49 -14.04
N LEU A 86 -1.74 -6.25 -13.94
CA LEU A 86 -0.78 -7.24 -13.48
C LEU A 86 -0.58 -7.16 -11.97
N VAL A 87 -0.90 -8.26 -11.30
CA VAL A 87 -0.46 -8.52 -9.93
C VAL A 87 1.00 -9.00 -9.97
N ARG A 88 1.89 -8.25 -9.32
CA ARG A 88 3.29 -8.66 -9.16
C ARG A 88 3.45 -9.51 -7.92
N LEU A 89 4.19 -10.61 -8.05
CA LEU A 89 4.60 -11.48 -6.95
C LEU A 89 6.12 -11.52 -6.91
N ASP A 90 6.71 -11.21 -5.76
CA ASP A 90 8.15 -11.31 -5.51
C ASP A 90 8.39 -12.15 -4.25
N VAL A 91 9.40 -13.01 -4.24
CA VAL A 91 9.89 -13.67 -3.02
C VAL A 91 11.18 -12.99 -2.60
N LEU A 92 11.18 -12.38 -1.42
CA LEU A 92 12.27 -11.54 -0.94
C LEU A 92 12.60 -11.86 0.52
N PRO A 93 13.85 -11.63 0.97
CA PRO A 93 14.13 -11.47 2.39
C PRO A 93 13.21 -10.42 3.03
N THR A 94 12.73 -10.64 4.25
CA THR A 94 11.73 -9.77 4.90
C THR A 94 12.15 -8.29 4.95
N GLY A 95 13.43 -8.00 5.18
CA GLY A 95 13.93 -6.62 5.14
C GLY A 95 13.75 -5.94 3.76
N LEU A 96 13.98 -6.67 2.67
CA LEU A 96 13.75 -6.16 1.31
C LEU A 96 12.27 -6.05 0.97
N ALA A 97 11.42 -6.92 1.54
CA ALA A 97 9.97 -6.83 1.41
C ALA A 97 9.43 -5.54 2.05
N ILE A 98 9.89 -5.18 3.25
CA ILE A 98 9.58 -3.90 3.90
C ILE A 98 10.00 -2.74 2.99
N GLY A 99 11.25 -2.76 2.50
CA GLY A 99 11.76 -1.75 1.57
C GLY A 99 10.92 -1.63 0.29
N ARG A 100 10.39 -2.74 -0.22
CA ARG A 100 9.51 -2.75 -1.39
C ARG A 100 8.17 -2.07 -1.10
N LEU A 101 7.53 -2.35 0.04
CA LEU A 101 6.29 -1.67 0.44
C LEU A 101 6.50 -0.15 0.55
N VAL A 102 7.60 0.27 1.20
CA VAL A 102 7.98 1.68 1.32
C VAL A 102 8.20 2.32 -0.04
N GLY A 103 8.92 1.64 -0.93
CA GLY A 103 9.15 2.11 -2.29
C GLY A 103 7.85 2.30 -3.07
N TRP A 104 6.86 1.42 -2.87
CA TRP A 104 5.53 1.57 -3.48
C TRP A 104 4.69 2.69 -2.88
N LEU A 105 4.88 3.06 -1.62
CA LEU A 105 4.29 4.28 -1.09
C LEU A 105 4.82 5.53 -1.79
N GLY A 106 6.04 5.48 -2.34
CA GLY A 106 6.61 6.58 -3.13
C GLY A 106 6.62 7.92 -2.39
N LEU A 107 6.67 7.89 -1.05
CA LEU A 107 6.64 9.10 -0.24
C LEU A 107 7.85 9.96 -0.60
N PRO A 108 7.66 11.22 -1.01
CA PRO A 108 8.77 12.08 -1.34
C PRO A 108 9.71 12.20 -0.14
N PRO A 109 11.05 12.32 -0.32
CA PRO A 109 11.96 12.65 0.77
C PRO A 109 11.52 13.98 1.35
N THR A 110 10.81 13.94 2.48
CA THR A 110 10.00 15.08 2.96
C THR A 110 10.88 16.30 3.24
N TRP A 111 10.69 17.35 2.46
CA TRP A 111 10.76 18.70 3.01
C TRP A 111 9.42 18.87 3.72
N ARG A 112 9.45 18.94 5.05
CA ARG A 112 8.21 19.13 5.82
C ARG A 112 7.62 20.49 5.43
N PHE A 113 6.47 20.49 4.79
CA PHE A 113 5.65 21.68 4.66
C PHE A 113 4.59 21.64 5.76
N GLY A 114 4.64 22.63 6.65
CA GLY A 114 3.82 22.70 7.87
C GLY A 114 4.24 21.73 8.99
N THR A 115 4.50 22.27 10.19
CA THR A 115 4.65 21.48 11.44
C THR A 115 3.34 21.32 12.20
N ARG A 116 2.26 21.88 11.67
CA ARG A 116 0.99 22.04 12.39
C ARG A 116 0.03 20.92 12.03
N THR A 117 -0.62 20.40 13.06
CA THR A 117 -1.83 19.61 12.92
C THR A 117 -2.93 20.46 12.28
N VAL A 118 -3.71 19.84 11.40
CA VAL A 118 -4.84 20.48 10.75
C VAL A 118 -6.11 19.66 10.92
N THR A 119 -7.25 20.32 11.11
CA THR A 119 -8.54 19.66 11.31
C THR A 119 -9.53 20.14 10.25
N LEU A 120 -10.22 19.21 9.60
CA LEU A 120 -11.25 19.51 8.60
C LEU A 120 -12.34 18.43 8.59
N ALA A 121 -13.50 18.75 8.02
CA ALA A 121 -14.59 17.79 7.91
C ALA A 121 -14.15 16.58 7.07
N SER A 122 -14.39 15.36 7.58
CA SER A 122 -13.97 14.12 6.91
C SER A 122 -14.56 14.00 5.52
N ALA A 123 -15.83 14.37 5.35
CA ALA A 123 -16.49 14.37 4.03
C ALA A 123 -15.79 15.27 2.99
N VAL A 124 -15.20 16.39 3.43
CA VAL A 124 -14.45 17.29 2.52
C VAL A 124 -13.12 16.67 2.12
N LEU A 125 -12.44 16.02 3.06
CA LEU A 125 -11.19 15.30 2.79
C LEU A 125 -11.41 14.05 1.93
N ASP A 126 -12.42 13.24 2.26
CA ASP A 126 -12.77 12.03 1.52
C ASP A 126 -13.23 12.39 0.11
N GLY A 127 -14.07 13.43 -0.04
CA GLY A 127 -14.41 13.98 -1.34
C GLY A 127 -13.18 14.42 -2.13
N ARG A 128 -12.16 15.02 -1.48
CA ARG A 128 -10.93 15.43 -2.16
C ARG A 128 -10.12 14.23 -2.68
N ILE A 129 -10.19 13.11 -1.97
CA ILE A 129 -9.46 11.87 -2.31
C ILE A 129 -10.22 11.08 -3.39
N ASP A 130 -11.53 10.94 -3.28
CA ASP A 130 -12.36 10.16 -4.21
C ASP A 130 -12.70 10.90 -5.50
N ASP A 131 -12.87 12.21 -5.42
CA ASP A 131 -13.29 13.04 -6.53
C ASP A 131 -12.60 14.41 -6.45
N PRO A 132 -11.30 14.48 -6.81
CA PRO A 132 -10.52 15.71 -6.72
C PRO A 132 -11.06 16.83 -7.61
N ASP A 133 -11.96 16.54 -8.57
CA ASP A 133 -12.51 17.54 -9.47
C ASP A 133 -13.81 18.17 -8.92
N SER A 134 -14.55 17.50 -8.03
CA SER A 134 -15.83 18.02 -7.49
C SER A 134 -15.69 18.88 -6.24
N VAL A 135 -14.55 18.82 -5.54
CA VAL A 135 -14.33 19.61 -4.33
C VAL A 135 -13.82 21.02 -4.68
N ARG A 136 -14.37 22.04 -4.01
CA ARG A 136 -14.00 23.47 -4.17
C ARG A 136 -12.47 23.63 -4.27
N GLN A 137 -12.02 24.37 -5.28
CA GLN A 137 -10.60 24.66 -5.51
C GLN A 137 -9.96 25.43 -4.34
N THR A 138 -10.74 26.23 -3.62
CA THR A 138 -10.25 26.95 -2.44
C THR A 138 -10.05 25.97 -1.29
N SER A 139 -8.82 25.92 -0.79
CA SER A 139 -8.46 25.16 0.39
C SER A 139 -9.33 25.56 1.59
N PRO A 140 -9.84 24.60 2.38
CA PRO A 140 -10.51 24.89 3.65
C PRO A 140 -9.55 25.43 4.72
N ILE A 141 -8.24 25.37 4.46
CA ILE A 141 -7.17 25.79 5.35
C ILE A 141 -6.39 26.92 4.69
N THR A 142 -6.20 28.02 5.41
CA THR A 142 -5.60 29.27 4.91
C THR A 142 -4.07 29.26 4.87
N ASP A 143 -3.43 28.16 5.25
CA ASP A 143 -1.99 27.97 5.14
C ASP A 143 -1.58 27.82 3.67
N ASP A 144 -0.65 28.64 3.19
CA ASP A 144 -0.27 28.70 1.77
C ASP A 144 0.29 27.37 1.23
N GLU A 145 0.95 26.58 2.08
CA GLU A 145 1.55 25.29 1.68
C GLU A 145 0.48 24.21 1.56
N PHE A 146 -0.41 24.15 2.55
CA PHE A 146 -1.58 23.28 2.48
C PHE A 146 -2.47 23.69 1.30
N ALA A 147 -2.68 24.98 1.07
CA ALA A 147 -3.51 25.48 -0.01
C ALA A 147 -2.96 25.12 -1.40
N ARG A 148 -1.64 25.22 -1.59
CA ARG A 148 -0.97 24.74 -2.80
C ARG A 148 -1.15 23.24 -2.98
N SER A 149 -0.91 22.44 -1.93
CA SER A 149 -1.11 21.00 -1.98
C SER A 149 -2.55 20.63 -2.28
N TRP A 150 -3.51 21.35 -1.68
CA TRP A 150 -4.94 21.19 -1.91
C TRP A 150 -5.23 21.31 -3.40
N SER A 151 -4.80 22.40 -4.03
CA SER A 151 -5.10 22.69 -5.44
C SER A 151 -4.61 21.64 -6.45
N SER A 152 -3.58 20.85 -6.11
CA SER A 152 -3.00 19.84 -7.01
C SER A 152 -3.92 18.67 -7.37
N GLY A 153 -4.86 18.31 -6.49
CA GLY A 153 -5.74 17.16 -6.68
C GLY A 153 -5.10 15.79 -6.44
N HIS A 154 -3.79 15.71 -6.20
CA HIS A 154 -3.08 14.46 -5.96
C HIS A 154 -3.09 14.07 -4.48
N TRP A 155 -4.29 13.86 -3.94
CA TRP A 155 -4.48 13.40 -2.57
C TRP A 155 -4.86 11.92 -2.56
N ALA A 156 -4.20 11.14 -1.71
CA ALA A 156 -4.52 9.73 -1.55
C ALA A 156 -4.57 9.35 -0.07
N GLU A 157 -5.48 8.45 0.26
CA GLU A 157 -5.48 7.76 1.54
C GLU A 157 -4.67 6.48 1.42
N VAL A 158 -3.86 6.20 2.43
CA VAL A 158 -3.17 4.92 2.58
C VAL A 158 -3.45 4.37 3.97
N TRP A 159 -3.89 3.13 4.04
CA TRP A 159 -3.99 2.40 5.30
C TRP A 159 -3.15 1.13 5.26
N GLY A 160 -2.60 0.75 6.40
CA GLY A 160 -1.85 -0.48 6.56
C GLY A 160 -2.19 -1.19 7.85
N TYR A 161 -2.09 -2.51 7.85
CA TYR A 161 -2.36 -3.36 9.01
C TYR A 161 -1.46 -4.59 9.02
N GLY A 162 -0.88 -4.91 10.18
CA GLY A 162 -0.11 -6.12 10.43
C GLY A 162 -0.88 -7.07 11.33
N GLU A 163 -1.31 -8.23 10.81
CA GLU A 163 -2.21 -9.16 11.50
C GLU A 163 -1.60 -9.68 12.82
N ALA A 164 -0.32 -10.06 12.82
CA ALA A 164 0.35 -10.61 14.00
C ALA A 164 0.66 -9.55 15.08
N SER A 165 0.86 -8.29 14.67
CA SER A 165 1.19 -7.19 15.58
C SER A 165 -0.04 -6.46 16.12
N GLU A 166 -1.21 -6.66 15.48
CA GLU A 166 -2.42 -5.87 15.64
C GLU A 166 -2.21 -4.35 15.50
N ARG A 167 -1.14 -3.95 14.82
CA ARG A 167 -0.81 -2.54 14.56
C ARG A 167 -1.24 -2.16 13.16
N GLY A 168 -1.72 -0.93 13.03
CA GLY A 168 -2.02 -0.33 11.75
C GLY A 168 -1.67 1.15 11.71
N PHE A 169 -1.75 1.70 10.52
CA PHE A 169 -1.65 3.14 10.30
C PHE A 169 -2.70 3.59 9.30
N ARG A 170 -3.04 4.86 9.36
CA ARG A 170 -3.82 5.55 8.35
C ARG A 170 -3.14 6.87 8.08
N ILE A 171 -2.68 7.05 6.85
CA ILE A 171 -2.05 8.28 6.41
C ILE A 171 -2.79 8.85 5.20
N VAL A 172 -2.71 10.15 5.05
CA VAL A 172 -3.10 10.87 3.85
C VAL A 172 -1.84 11.45 3.24
N THR A 173 -1.68 11.27 1.93
CA THR A 173 -0.55 11.79 1.17
C THR A 173 -1.03 12.91 0.26
N SER A 174 -0.17 13.90 0.05
CA SER A 174 -0.32 14.99 -0.90
C SER A 174 1.05 15.38 -1.45
N PRO A 175 1.15 16.23 -2.49
CA PRO A 175 2.45 16.70 -2.96
C PRO A 175 3.27 17.44 -1.90
N GLY A 176 2.62 17.99 -0.86
CA GLY A 176 3.27 18.66 0.25
C GLY A 176 3.79 17.73 1.35
N GLY A 177 3.42 16.45 1.35
CA GLY A 177 3.90 15.47 2.33
C GLY A 177 2.85 14.44 2.75
N ALA A 178 3.10 13.80 3.89
CA ALA A 178 2.22 12.79 4.46
C ALA A 178 1.73 13.21 5.86
N PHE A 179 0.51 12.82 6.18
CA PHE A 179 -0.17 13.14 7.44
C PHE A 179 -0.76 11.85 8.03
N GLU A 180 -0.51 11.56 9.30
CA GLU A 180 -1.34 10.61 10.04
C GLU A 180 -2.76 11.18 10.15
N ARG A 181 -3.76 10.37 9.80
CA ARG A 181 -5.16 10.74 9.89
C ARG A 181 -5.78 10.07 11.11
N THR A 182 -6.32 10.88 12.02
CA THR A 182 -7.18 10.41 13.11
C THR A 182 -8.61 10.87 12.83
N LEU A 183 -9.56 9.93 12.91
CA LEU A 183 -10.98 10.20 12.72
C LEU A 183 -11.62 10.45 14.08
N ASP A 184 -12.20 11.64 14.27
CA ASP A 184 -13.13 11.92 15.34
C ASP A 184 -14.54 11.58 14.85
N THR A 185 -15.04 10.42 15.27
CA THR A 185 -16.36 9.92 14.86
C THR A 185 -17.50 10.69 15.51
N ALA A 186 -17.27 11.41 16.61
CA ALA A 186 -18.32 12.13 17.33
C ALA A 186 -18.77 13.40 16.59
N ASN A 187 -17.85 14.07 15.88
CA ASN A 187 -18.12 15.30 15.14
C ASN A 187 -17.88 15.17 13.62
N GLY A 188 -17.45 14.00 13.14
CA GLY A 188 -17.19 13.75 11.72
C GLY A 188 -15.94 14.47 11.19
N MET A 189 -15.02 14.87 12.07
CA MET A 189 -13.80 15.60 11.70
C MET A 189 -12.63 14.64 11.53
N SER A 190 -11.72 15.00 10.62
CA SER A 190 -10.42 14.35 10.47
C SER A 190 -9.34 15.31 10.96
N GLU A 191 -8.51 14.80 11.87
CA GLU A 191 -7.25 15.44 12.26
C GLU A 191 -6.11 14.88 11.41
N LEU A 192 -5.35 15.77 10.79
CA LEU A 192 -4.19 15.48 9.96
C LEU A 192 -2.93 15.97 10.66
N ARG A 193 -2.14 15.04 11.18
CA ARG A 193 -0.86 15.33 11.83
C ARG A 193 0.30 15.05 10.87
N PRO A 194 1.14 16.03 10.53
CA PRO A 194 2.30 15.80 9.67
C PRO A 194 3.19 14.67 10.20
N VAL A 195 3.63 13.77 9.32
CA VAL A 195 4.56 12.68 9.69
C VAL A 195 5.82 12.69 8.84
N SER A 196 6.95 12.29 9.45
CA SER A 196 8.19 12.04 8.70
C SER A 196 8.15 10.69 8.01
N ASN A 197 8.94 10.53 6.95
CA ASN A 197 9.17 9.23 6.33
C ASN A 197 9.71 8.22 7.36
N GLU A 198 10.58 8.66 8.27
CA GLU A 198 11.08 7.83 9.38
C GLU A 198 9.93 7.27 10.22
N ARG A 199 8.92 8.09 10.55
CA ARG A 199 7.74 7.63 11.29
C ARG A 199 6.96 6.59 10.49
N VAL A 200 6.75 6.79 9.19
CA VAL A 200 6.07 5.81 8.32
C VAL A 200 6.87 4.50 8.23
N MET A 201 8.20 4.58 8.13
CA MET A 201 9.08 3.41 8.19
C MET A 201 8.91 2.64 9.49
N HIS A 202 8.94 3.34 10.64
CA HIS A 202 8.74 2.71 11.95
C HIS A 202 7.37 2.06 12.09
N LEU A 203 6.32 2.68 11.56
CA LEU A 203 4.98 2.09 11.54
C LEU A 203 4.96 0.79 10.71
N LEU A 204 5.56 0.81 9.52
CA LEU A 204 5.66 -0.38 8.66
C LEU A 204 6.48 -1.50 9.28
N VAL A 205 7.68 -1.19 9.79
CA VAL A 205 8.53 -2.17 10.50
C VAL A 205 7.80 -2.73 11.71
N GLY A 206 7.09 -1.88 12.45
CA GLY A 206 6.30 -2.27 13.62
C GLY A 206 5.17 -3.26 13.31
N MET A 207 4.73 -3.39 12.05
CA MET A 207 3.73 -4.37 11.63
C MET A 207 4.28 -5.79 11.43
N TYR A 208 5.61 -5.95 11.34
CA TYR A 208 6.27 -7.25 11.19
C TYR A 208 6.73 -7.85 12.52
N VAL A 209 6.76 -7.05 13.59
CA VAL A 209 7.23 -7.48 14.92
C VAL A 209 6.01 -7.77 15.79
N GLY A 210 5.74 -9.04 16.05
CA GLY A 210 4.75 -9.48 17.04
C GLY A 210 5.18 -9.08 18.45
N SER A 211 4.20 -8.79 19.32
CA SER A 211 4.41 -8.52 20.75
C SER A 211 4.70 -9.78 21.55
#